data_AF-A0A450VPV3-F1
#
_entry.id   AF-A0A450VPV3-F1
#
_cell.length_a   1.000
_cell.length_b   1.000
_cell.length_c   1.000
_cell.angle_alpha   90.00
_cell.angle_beta   90.00
_cell.angle_gamma   90.00
#
_symmetry.space_group_name_H-M   'P 1'
#
loop_
_entity.id
_entity.type
_entity.pdbx_description
1 polymer ?
#
loop_
_entity_poly.entity_id
_entity_poly.type
_entity_poly.pdbx_seq_one_letter_code
_entity_poly.pdbx_strand_id
1 'polypeptide(L)'
;MEDVVVELADGSTKTAELCAPVQLRISDDSGNRFRKTSTEALFIDMAVDEAGRYEPLVGFIPLEQAGVAIDPREQRLFQTKRVDLK
;
A
#
# COMPACT_ATOMS: atom_id res chain seq x y z
N MET A 1 3.86 12.54 12.64
CA MET A 1 2.95 11.56 13.22
C MET A 1 1.78 12.36 13.73
N GLU A 2 0.61 12.10 13.18
CA GLU A 2 -0.60 12.89 13.37
C GLU A 2 -1.78 11.92 13.48
N ASP A 3 -2.64 12.12 14.49
CA ASP A 3 -3.87 11.35 14.61
C ASP A 3 -4.93 11.96 13.68
N VAL A 4 -5.51 11.13 12.84
CA VAL A 4 -6.55 11.52 11.88
C VAL A 4 -7.78 10.63 12.00
N VAL A 5 -8.96 11.20 11.73
CA VAL A 5 -10.21 10.43 11.66
C VAL A 5 -10.40 9.97 10.22
N VAL A 6 -10.62 8.66 10.05
CA VAL A 6 -10.89 8.04 8.75
C VAL A 6 -12.23 7.32 8.74
N GLU A 7 -12.84 7.23 7.57
CA GLU A 7 -14.09 6.52 7.33
C GLU A 7 -13.81 5.18 6.64
N LEU A 8 -14.40 4.11 7.15
CA LEU A 8 -14.33 2.77 6.57
C LEU A 8 -15.41 2.58 5.51
N ALA A 9 -15.29 1.52 4.70
CA ALA A 9 -16.25 1.23 3.63
C ALA A 9 -17.70 0.98 4.11
N ASP A 10 -17.88 0.63 5.39
CA ASP A 10 -19.19 0.48 6.03
C ASP A 10 -19.76 1.80 6.60
N GLY A 11 -19.06 2.92 6.39
CA GLY A 11 -19.42 4.25 6.88
C GLY A 11 -19.09 4.50 8.35
N SER A 12 -18.51 3.53 9.06
CA SER A 12 -18.01 3.75 10.41
C SER A 12 -16.71 4.57 10.40
N THR A 13 -16.42 5.26 11.50
CA THR A 13 -15.19 6.05 11.63
C THR A 13 -14.23 5.45 12.66
N LYS A 14 -12.93 5.67 12.45
CA LYS A 14 -11.86 5.28 13.36
C LYS A 14 -10.77 6.34 13.42
N THR A 15 -10.07 6.42 14.54
CA THR A 15 -8.80 7.15 14.64
C THR A 15 -7.69 6.28 14.05
N ALA A 16 -6.81 6.91 13.28
CA ALA A 16 -5.64 6.29 12.66
C ALA A 16 -4.43 7.22 12.81
N GLU A 17 -3.24 6.64 12.77
CA GLU A 17 -1.98 7.37 12.88
C GLU A 17 -1.38 7.57 11.48
N LEU A 18 -1.24 8.82 11.06
CA LEU A 18 -0.59 9.21 9.81
C LEU A 18 0.90 9.47 10.03
N CYS A 19 1.72 8.71 9.31
CA CYS A 19 3.17 8.84 9.29
C CYS A 19 3.67 9.33 7.92
N ALA A 20 4.30 10.51 7.90
CA ALA A 20 4.90 11.09 6.71
C ALA A 20 6.11 11.98 7.06
N PRO A 21 7.17 12.01 6.22
CA PRO A 21 7.44 11.08 5.12
C PRO A 21 7.97 9.72 5.64
N VAL A 22 7.66 8.63 4.93
CA VAL A 22 8.19 7.28 5.20
C VAL A 22 8.86 6.68 3.96
N GLN A 23 9.87 5.83 4.15
CA GLN A 23 10.39 4.99 3.07
C GLN A 23 9.56 3.71 2.95
N LEU A 24 8.95 3.51 1.78
CA LEU A 24 8.23 2.28 1.43
C LEU A 24 9.09 1.37 0.56
N ARG A 25 9.00 0.06 0.80
CA ARG A 25 9.51 -0.98 -0.10
C ARG A 25 8.47 -2.08 -0.22
N ILE A 26 7.94 -2.26 -1.43
CA ILE A 26 6.99 -3.34 -1.75
C ILE A 26 7.79 -4.59 -2.12
N SER A 27 7.29 -5.75 -1.68
CA SER A 27 7.80 -7.07 -2.09
C SER A 27 6.63 -7.97 -2.49
N ASP A 28 6.85 -8.90 -3.41
CA ASP A 28 5.91 -9.97 -3.72
C ASP A 28 6.23 -11.27 -2.96
N ASP A 29 5.36 -12.27 -3.06
CA ASP A 29 5.49 -13.55 -2.34
C ASP A 29 6.72 -14.38 -2.75
N SER A 30 7.33 -14.06 -3.89
CA SER A 30 8.59 -14.69 -4.31
C SER A 30 9.83 -14.06 -3.66
N GLY A 31 9.65 -12.99 -2.88
CA GLY A 31 10.71 -12.23 -2.24
C GLY A 31 11.37 -11.19 -3.15
N ASN A 32 10.83 -10.96 -4.36
CA ASN A 32 11.30 -9.90 -5.23
C ASN A 32 10.91 -8.53 -4.66
N ARG A 33 11.86 -7.58 -4.68
CA ARG A 33 11.77 -6.27 -4.02
C ARG A 33 11.74 -5.15 -5.06
N PHE A 34 10.62 -4.46 -5.17
CA PHE A 34 10.43 -3.34 -6.10
C PHE A 34 11.22 -2.09 -5.68
N ARG A 35 11.20 -1.02 -6.48
CA ARG A 35 11.95 0.21 -6.16
C ARG A 35 11.45 0.83 -4.83
N LYS A 36 12.39 1.38 -4.05
CA LYS A 36 12.10 2.15 -2.82
C LYS A 36 11.48 3.51 -3.19
N THR A 37 10.46 3.95 -2.48
CA THR A 37 9.79 5.25 -2.69
C THR A 37 9.60 5.99 -1.37
N SER A 38 9.39 7.30 -1.44
CA SER A 38 8.97 8.12 -0.29
C SER A 38 7.47 8.35 -0.40
N THR A 39 6.73 8.09 0.67
CA THR A 39 5.27 8.19 0.71
C THR A 39 4.82 8.54 2.14
N GLU A 40 3.51 8.49 2.36
CA GLU A 40 2.84 8.48 3.65
C GLU A 40 2.33 7.06 3.95
N ALA A 41 2.20 6.71 5.23
CA ALA A 41 1.57 5.48 5.69
C ALA A 41 0.53 5.80 6.76
N LEU A 42 -0.65 5.19 6.63
CA LEU A 42 -1.73 5.29 7.60
C LEU A 42 -1.82 3.98 8.38
N PHE A 43 -1.66 4.04 9.70
CA PHE A 43 -1.79 2.89 10.60
C PHE A 43 -3.15 2.94 11.28
N ILE A 44 -3.91 1.86 11.17
CA ILE A 44 -5.25 1.72 11.73
C ILE A 44 -5.42 0.32 12.32
N ASP A 45 -6.14 0.21 13.43
CA ASP A 45 -6.51 -1.07 14.00
C ASP A 45 -7.42 -1.85 13.05
N MET A 46 -6.91 -2.97 12.53
CA MET A 46 -7.61 -3.86 11.61
C MET A 46 -7.58 -5.31 12.10
N ALA A 47 -8.59 -6.09 11.71
CA ALA A 47 -8.55 -7.54 11.90
C ALA A 47 -7.49 -8.16 10.95
N VAL A 48 -6.85 -9.22 11.42
CA VAL A 48 -5.96 -10.04 10.59
C VAL A 48 -6.74 -11.07 9.79
N ASP A 49 -6.16 -11.55 8.68
CA ASP A 49 -6.69 -12.67 7.90
C ASP A 49 -6.62 -14.01 8.67
N GLU A 50 -7.14 -15.08 8.08
CA GLU A 50 -7.10 -16.44 8.66
C GLU A 50 -5.66 -16.94 8.92
N ALA A 51 -4.67 -16.39 8.22
CA ALA A 51 -3.26 -16.68 8.39
C ALA A 51 -2.57 -15.74 9.40
N GLY A 52 -3.31 -14.86 10.07
CA GLY A 52 -2.79 -13.92 11.06
C GLY A 52 -2.01 -12.73 10.46
N ARG A 53 -2.22 -12.43 9.18
CA ARG A 53 -1.54 -11.34 8.45
C ARG A 53 -2.44 -10.12 8.31
N TYR A 54 -1.82 -8.96 8.31
CA TYR A 54 -2.49 -7.72 7.90
C TYR A 54 -2.52 -7.63 6.37
N GLU A 55 -3.63 -7.13 5.84
CA GLU A 55 -3.79 -6.86 4.41
C GLU A 55 -3.65 -5.35 4.15
N PRO A 56 -2.45 -4.85 3.81
CA PRO A 56 -2.25 -3.43 3.59
C PRO A 56 -2.90 -2.99 2.27
N LEU A 57 -3.57 -1.84 2.32
CA LEU A 57 -4.00 -1.14 1.11
C LEU A 57 -2.85 -0.27 0.59
N VAL A 58 -2.46 -0.49 -0.66
CA VAL A 58 -1.43 0.32 -1.33
C VAL A 58 -2.09 1.14 -2.43
N GLY A 59 -1.96 2.46 -2.33
CA GLY A 59 -2.48 3.38 -3.35
C GLY A 59 -1.72 3.29 -4.68
N PHE A 60 -2.34 3.79 -5.76
CA PHE A 60 -1.75 3.79 -7.09
C PHE A 60 -0.46 4.62 -7.20
N ILE A 61 -0.38 5.78 -6.52
CA ILE A 61 0.79 6.65 -6.59
C ILE A 61 2.05 5.96 -6.04
N PRO A 62 2.06 5.35 -4.83
CA PRO A 62 3.19 4.57 -4.35
C PRO A 62 3.58 3.41 -5.28
N LEU A 63 2.61 2.73 -5.90
CA LEU A 63 2.87 1.66 -6.86
C LEU A 63 3.57 2.19 -8.12
N GLU A 64 3.06 3.26 -8.69
CA GLU A 64 3.61 3.90 -9.89
C GLU A 64 5.04 4.40 -9.66
N GLN A 65 5.28 5.09 -8.55
CA GLN A 65 6.61 5.57 -8.17
C GLN A 65 7.59 4.41 -7.95
N ALA A 66 7.09 3.25 -7.51
CA ALA A 66 7.87 2.03 -7.35
C ALA A 66 8.10 1.30 -8.69
N GLY A 67 7.48 1.75 -9.78
CA GLY A 67 7.50 1.10 -11.09
C GLY A 67 6.77 -0.24 -11.07
N VAL A 68 5.67 -0.33 -10.31
CA VAL A 68 4.89 -1.55 -10.13
C VAL A 68 3.52 -1.35 -10.76
N ALA A 69 3.08 -2.35 -11.52
CA ALA A 69 1.72 -2.45 -12.00
C ALA A 69 1.07 -3.74 -11.50
N ILE A 70 -0.26 -3.73 -11.47
CA ILE A 70 -1.07 -4.89 -11.12
C ILE A 70 -1.50 -5.56 -12.42
N ASP A 71 -1.27 -6.87 -12.53
CA ASP A 71 -1.90 -7.72 -13.53
C ASP A 71 -3.25 -8.19 -12.95
N PRO A 72 -4.39 -7.64 -13.40
CA PRO A 72 -5.69 -7.95 -12.82
C PRO A 72 -6.17 -9.37 -13.14
N ARG A 73 -5.57 -10.05 -14.13
CA ARG A 73 -5.96 -11.42 -14.50
C ARG A 73 -5.31 -12.44 -13.56
N GLU A 74 -4.03 -12.25 -13.31
CA GLU A 74 -3.22 -13.14 -12.47
C GLU A 74 -3.15 -12.66 -11.01
N GLN A 75 -3.79 -11.53 -10.69
CA GLN A 75 -3.78 -10.88 -9.37
C GLN A 75 -2.36 -10.72 -8.78
N ARG A 76 -1.39 -10.37 -9.63
CA ARG A 76 0.03 -10.26 -9.25
C ARG A 76 0.61 -8.89 -9.56
N LEU A 77 1.65 -8.54 -8.82
CA LEU A 77 2.48 -7.39 -9.11
C LEU A 77 3.52 -7.73 -10.19
N PHE A 78 3.80 -6.79 -11.09
CA PHE A 78 4.91 -6.91 -12.01
C PHE A 78 5.64 -5.58 -12.19
N GLN A 79 6.95 -5.69 -12.45
CA GLN A 79 7.80 -4.53 -12.67
C GLN A 79 7.53 -3.92 -14.04
N THR A 80 7.20 -2.63 -14.08
CA THR A 80 7.17 -1.84 -15.29
C THR A 80 8.56 -1.26 -15.56
N LYS A 81 8.91 -1.13 -16.85
CA LYS A 81 10.17 -0.49 -17.27
C LYS A 81 10.07 1.04 -17.30
N ARG A 82 8.85 1.57 -17.36
CA ARG A 82 8.53 2.98 -17.53
C ARG A 82 7.28 3.30 -16.72
N VAL A 83 7.24 4.53 -16.23
CA VAL A 83 6.02 5.10 -15.64
C VAL A 83 5.07 5.45 -16.77
N ASP A 84 3.80 5.14 -16.60
CA ASP A 84 2.74 5.57 -17.52
C ASP A 84 2.46 7.05 -17.26
N LEU A 85 2.62 7.90 -18.28
CA LEU A 85 2.22 9.30 -18.23
C LEU A 85 1.01 9.43 -19.14
N LYS A 86 -0.16 9.71 -18.57
CA LYS A 86 -1.36 10.06 -19.32
C LYS A 86 -1.35 11.53 -19.73
#